data_AF-J2GL01-F1
#
_entry.id   AF-J2GL01-F1
#
_cell.length_a   1.000
_cell.length_b   1.000
_cell.length_c   1.000
_cell.angle_alpha   90.00
_cell.angle_beta   90.00
_cell.angle_gamma   90.00
#
_symmetry.space_group_name_H-M   'P 1'
#
loop_
_entity.id
_entity.type
_entity.pdbx_description
1 polymer ?
#
loop_
_entity_poly.entity_id
_entity_poly.type
_entity_poly.pdbx_seq_one_letter_code
_entity_poly.pdbx_strand_id
1 'polypeptide(L)'
;MNKKSEEFLKVMLDFLPSADDAYRKSIADYGEVLETVIIEDIFMPEIIKLLSEERNINLLESIFKYFEEVSNDEDAHLKNIFSITVLEILGNDRTILGTAQKYMGTKTIQLQIEADRALGRI
;
A
#
# COMPACT_ATOMS: atom_id res chain seq x y z
N MET A 1 -16.79 -4.44 0.89
CA MET A 1 -15.58 -4.37 1.73
C MET A 1 -15.73 -5.28 2.95
N ASN A 2 -14.71 -6.10 3.27
CA ASN A 2 -14.70 -6.89 4.50
C ASN A 2 -14.09 -6.08 5.68
N LYS A 3 -14.22 -6.60 6.90
CA LYS A 3 -13.75 -5.92 8.12
C LYS A 3 -12.25 -5.63 8.09
N LYS A 4 -11.46 -6.55 7.53
CA LYS A 4 -10.00 -6.46 7.48
C LYS A 4 -9.51 -5.37 6.52
N SER A 5 -10.13 -5.24 5.36
CA SER A 5 -9.90 -4.10 4.47
C SER A 5 -10.30 -2.77 5.10
N GLU A 6 -11.43 -2.73 5.81
CA GLU A 6 -11.83 -1.50 6.51
C GLU A 6 -10.79 -1.09 7.58
N GLU A 7 -10.28 -2.05 8.35
CA GLU A 7 -9.20 -1.85 9.32
C GLU A 7 -7.91 -1.37 8.64
N PHE A 8 -7.55 -1.97 7.51
CA PHE A 8 -6.40 -1.55 6.71
C PHE A 8 -6.50 -0.08 6.27
N LEU A 9 -7.63 0.33 5.70
CA LEU A 9 -7.81 1.73 5.27
C LEU A 9 -7.73 2.71 6.44
N LYS A 10 -8.26 2.33 7.62
CA LYS A 10 -8.17 3.16 8.83
C LYS A 10 -6.75 3.34 9.32
N VAL A 11 -5.97 2.25 9.39
CA VAL A 11 -4.56 2.30 9.80
C VAL A 11 -3.74 3.14 8.80
N MET A 12 -4.04 3.05 7.51
CA MET A 12 -3.40 3.88 6.50
C MET A 12 -3.71 5.38 6.67
N LEU A 13 -4.94 5.74 7.05
CA LEU A 13 -5.29 7.13 7.37
C LEU A 13 -4.58 7.64 8.64
N ASP A 14 -4.34 6.78 9.63
CA ASP A 14 -3.55 7.15 10.80
C ASP A 14 -2.08 7.43 10.44
N PHE A 15 -1.52 6.70 9.48
CA PHE A 15 -0.18 6.97 8.94
C PHE A 15 -0.14 8.21 8.04
N LEU A 16 -1.20 8.45 7.28
CA LEU A 16 -1.29 9.48 6.24
C LEU A 16 -2.48 10.42 6.53
N PRO A 17 -2.45 11.22 7.61
CA PRO A 17 -3.58 12.08 7.96
C PRO A 17 -3.89 13.14 6.90
N SER A 18 -2.93 13.49 6.04
CA SER A 18 -3.14 14.35 4.86
C SER A 18 -4.11 13.76 3.84
N ALA A 19 -4.29 12.44 3.83
CA ALA A 19 -5.17 11.74 2.91
C ALA A 19 -6.65 11.79 3.30
N ASP A 20 -7.01 12.23 4.52
CA ASP A 20 -8.39 12.15 5.04
C ASP A 20 -9.40 12.91 4.16
N ASP A 21 -9.05 14.13 3.72
CA ASP A 21 -9.93 14.93 2.85
C ASP A 21 -10.14 14.24 1.48
N ALA A 22 -9.08 13.69 0.90
CA ALA A 22 -9.14 12.98 -0.38
C ALA A 22 -9.94 11.67 -0.24
N TYR A 23 -9.76 10.94 0.86
CA TYR A 23 -10.51 9.73 1.19
C TYR A 23 -12.01 10.00 1.29
N ARG A 24 -12.41 11.02 2.06
CA ARG A 24 -13.82 11.42 2.21
C ARG A 24 -14.41 11.89 0.89
N LYS A 25 -13.65 12.65 0.11
CA LYS A 25 -14.07 13.11 -1.21
C LYS A 25 -14.34 11.94 -2.14
N SER A 26 -13.45 10.94 -2.19
CA SER A 26 -13.65 9.74 -2.98
C SER A 26 -14.97 9.03 -2.62
N ILE A 27 -15.27 8.88 -1.33
CA ILE A 27 -16.54 8.27 -0.89
C ILE A 27 -17.75 9.11 -1.31
N ALA A 28 -17.64 10.44 -1.23
CA ALA A 28 -18.72 11.34 -1.65
C ALA A 28 -18.96 11.27 -3.17
N ASP A 29 -17.90 11.17 -3.98
CA ASP A 29 -17.96 11.14 -5.44
C ASP A 29 -18.51 9.80 -5.97
N TYR A 30 -18.13 8.68 -5.35
CA TYR A 30 -18.55 7.34 -5.79
C TYR A 30 -19.76 6.78 -5.03
N GLY A 31 -20.14 7.37 -3.89
CA GLY A 31 -21.23 6.89 -3.03
C GLY A 31 -20.91 5.63 -2.23
N GLU A 32 -19.71 5.07 -2.38
CA GLU A 32 -19.21 3.90 -1.66
C GLU A 32 -17.68 3.92 -1.51
N VAL A 33 -17.16 3.00 -0.69
CA VAL A 33 -15.72 2.81 -0.51
C VAL A 33 -15.21 1.89 -1.61
N LEU A 34 -14.44 2.46 -2.56
CA LEU A 34 -13.74 1.70 -3.59
C LEU A 34 -12.30 1.43 -3.12
N GLU A 35 -12.08 0.23 -2.59
CA GLU A 35 -10.82 -0.17 -1.93
C GLU A 35 -9.58 0.09 -2.80
N THR A 36 -9.61 -0.36 -4.07
CA THR A 36 -8.47 -0.19 -4.99
C THR A 36 -8.25 1.28 -5.34
N VAL A 37 -9.31 2.03 -5.66
CA VAL A 37 -9.23 3.47 -5.97
C VAL A 37 -8.59 4.24 -4.82
N ILE A 38 -9.02 3.97 -3.58
CA ILE A 38 -8.47 4.65 -2.40
C ILE A 38 -6.98 4.32 -2.23
N ILE A 39 -6.59 3.06 -2.38
CA ILE A 39 -5.18 2.68 -2.22
C ILE A 39 -4.34 3.29 -3.34
N GLU A 40 -4.76 3.13 -4.59
CA GLU A 40 -4.00 3.51 -5.79
C GLU A 40 -3.92 5.04 -5.96
N ASP A 41 -5.02 5.76 -5.80
CA ASP A 41 -5.10 7.19 -6.12
C ASP A 41 -4.86 8.10 -4.92
N ILE A 42 -4.95 7.57 -3.69
CA ILE A 42 -4.87 8.38 -2.47
C ILE A 42 -3.64 8.02 -1.65
N PHE A 43 -3.50 6.75 -1.23
CA PHE A 43 -2.41 6.37 -0.33
C PHE A 43 -1.07 6.21 -1.05
N MET A 44 -1.05 5.49 -2.18
CA MET A 44 0.20 5.19 -2.87
C MET A 44 0.96 6.44 -3.36
N PRO A 45 0.32 7.52 -3.86
CA PRO A 45 1.03 8.73 -4.23
C PRO A 45 1.78 9.37 -3.06
N GLU A 46 1.20 9.36 -1.85
CA GLU A 46 1.88 9.88 -0.65
C GLU A 46 3.07 9.01 -0.26
N ILE A 47 2.92 7.68 -0.30
CA ILE A 47 4.01 6.73 0.02
C ILE A 47 5.15 6.82 -1.00
N ILE A 48 4.83 6.88 -2.29
CA ILE A 48 5.83 7.05 -3.36
C ILE A 48 6.59 8.36 -3.16
N LYS A 49 5.90 9.44 -2.80
CA LYS A 49 6.55 10.72 -2.50
C LYS A 49 7.53 10.58 -1.33
N LEU A 50 7.11 9.96 -0.22
CA LEU A 50 7.98 9.70 0.94
C LEU A 50 9.22 8.89 0.56
N LEU A 51 9.05 7.82 -0.24
CA LEU A 51 10.16 7.00 -0.75
C LEU A 51 11.09 7.79 -1.65
N SER A 52 10.54 8.57 -2.60
CA SER A 52 11.33 9.35 -3.56
C SER A 52 12.17 10.45 -2.91
N GLU A 53 11.67 11.03 -1.81
CA GLU A 53 12.36 12.07 -1.06
C GLU A 53 13.24 11.49 0.06
N GLU A 54 13.20 10.17 0.30
CA GLU A 54 13.78 9.48 1.46
C GLU A 54 13.52 10.23 2.79
N ARG A 55 12.30 10.74 2.94
CA ARG A 55 11.88 11.56 4.08
C ARG A 55 11.03 10.77 5.06
N ASN A 56 11.06 11.23 6.32
CA ASN A 56 10.28 10.68 7.41
C ASN A 56 10.49 9.16 7.57
N ILE A 57 11.76 8.78 7.73
CA ILE A 57 12.21 7.38 7.81
C ILE A 57 11.39 6.58 8.83
N ASN A 58 11.10 7.14 10.01
CA ASN A 58 10.30 6.49 11.04
C ASN A 58 8.87 6.16 10.57
N LEU A 59 8.26 7.03 9.74
CA LEU A 59 6.95 6.77 9.15
C LEU A 59 7.03 5.66 8.11
N LEU A 60 8.04 5.68 7.23
CA LEU A 60 8.28 4.61 6.26
C LEU A 60 8.50 3.26 6.96
N GLU A 61 9.33 3.20 7.99
CA GLU A 61 9.53 1.99 8.80
C GLU A 61 8.21 1.49 9.41
N SER A 62 7.36 2.39 9.90
CA SER A 62 6.07 2.03 10.49
C SER A 62 5.08 1.50 9.45
N ILE A 63 4.99 2.15 8.29
CA ILE A 63 4.15 1.72 7.17
C ILE A 63 4.60 0.34 6.67
N PHE A 64 5.88 0.15 6.42
CA PHE A 64 6.39 -1.11 5.87
C PHE A 64 6.37 -2.25 6.88
N LYS A 65 6.50 -1.95 8.18
CA LYS A 65 6.22 -2.93 9.24
C LYS A 65 4.76 -3.39 9.17
N TYR A 66 3.82 -2.46 9.02
CA TYR A 66 2.41 -2.80 8.88
C TYR A 66 2.13 -3.58 7.57
N PHE A 67 2.82 -3.24 6.48
CA PHE A 67 2.75 -4.01 5.23
C PHE A 67 3.23 -5.45 5.40
N GLU A 68 4.27 -5.69 6.20
CA GLU A 68 4.70 -7.05 6.55
C GLU A 68 3.64 -7.79 7.38
N GLU A 69 2.98 -7.11 8.32
CA GLU A 69 1.85 -7.69 9.07
C GLU A 69 0.69 -8.07 8.14
N VAL A 70 0.29 -7.19 7.23
CA VAL A 70 -0.76 -7.44 6.22
C VAL A 70 -0.37 -8.60 5.29
N SER A 71 0.89 -8.66 4.87
CA SER A 71 1.42 -9.73 4.00
C SER A 71 1.35 -11.11 4.67
N ASN A 72 1.37 -11.15 6.01
CA ASN A 72 1.26 -12.36 6.83
C ASN A 72 -0.17 -12.60 7.37
N ASP A 73 -1.16 -11.75 7.07
CA ASP A 73 -2.54 -11.94 7.52
C ASP A 73 -3.17 -13.17 6.83
N GLU A 74 -4.16 -13.81 7.44
CA GLU A 74 -4.85 -14.97 6.87
C GLU A 74 -5.99 -14.55 5.93
N ASP A 75 -6.46 -13.30 6.00
CA ASP A 75 -7.53 -12.79 5.17
C ASP A 75 -7.12 -12.69 3.69
N ALA A 76 -7.67 -13.61 2.89
CA ALA A 76 -7.31 -13.73 1.48
C ALA A 76 -7.76 -12.52 0.65
N HIS A 77 -8.87 -11.85 1.01
CA HIS A 77 -9.37 -10.68 0.29
C HIS A 77 -8.42 -9.49 0.49
N LEU A 78 -8.08 -9.16 1.73
CA LEU A 78 -7.13 -8.10 2.05
C LEU A 78 -5.77 -8.36 1.40
N LYS A 79 -5.23 -9.57 1.53
CA LYS A 79 -3.95 -9.93 0.88
C LYS A 79 -4.01 -9.78 -0.63
N ASN A 80 -5.11 -10.18 -1.26
CA ASN A 80 -5.26 -10.05 -2.70
C ASN A 80 -5.28 -8.57 -3.11
N ILE A 81 -6.13 -7.75 -2.48
CA ILE A 81 -6.19 -6.30 -2.74
C ILE A 81 -4.83 -5.66 -2.52
N PHE A 82 -4.17 -5.95 -1.39
CA PHE A 82 -2.84 -5.43 -1.07
C PHE A 82 -1.80 -5.81 -2.13
N SER A 83 -1.80 -7.06 -2.59
CA SER A 83 -0.84 -7.53 -3.58
C SER A 83 -1.05 -6.87 -4.94
N ILE A 84 -2.30 -6.79 -5.43
CA ILE A 84 -2.60 -6.24 -6.75
C ILE A 84 -2.54 -4.70 -6.80
N THR A 85 -2.55 -4.04 -5.65
CA THR A 85 -2.49 -2.57 -5.57
C THR A 85 -1.10 -2.11 -5.10
N VAL A 86 -0.82 -2.22 -3.80
CA VAL A 86 0.39 -1.70 -3.17
C VAL A 86 1.65 -2.32 -3.80
N LEU A 87 1.71 -3.64 -3.92
CA LEU A 87 2.94 -4.32 -4.37
C LEU A 87 3.18 -4.16 -5.87
N GLU A 88 2.13 -4.25 -6.67
CA GLU A 88 2.21 -3.96 -8.11
C GLU A 88 2.65 -2.51 -8.36
N ILE A 89 2.12 -1.53 -7.60
CA ILE A 89 2.50 -0.12 -7.73
C ILE A 89 3.95 0.12 -7.33
N LEU A 90 4.41 -0.47 -6.22
CA LEU A 90 5.82 -0.34 -5.81
C LEU A 90 6.76 -0.86 -6.90
N GLY A 91 6.36 -1.90 -7.66
CA GLY A 91 7.12 -2.43 -8.79
C GLY A 91 7.05 -1.62 -10.08
N ASN A 92 6.21 -0.58 -10.18
CA ASN A 92 6.10 0.25 -11.39
C ASN A 92 7.39 1.03 -11.70
N ASP A 93 8.18 1.36 -10.68
CA ASP A 93 9.43 2.11 -10.81
C ASP A 93 10.55 1.38 -10.04
N ARG A 94 11.62 1.02 -10.76
CA ARG A 94 12.75 0.27 -10.19
C ARG A 94 13.51 1.03 -9.09
N THR A 95 13.56 2.35 -9.18
CA THR A 95 14.22 3.21 -8.18
C THR A 95 13.39 3.29 -6.90
N ILE A 96 12.08 3.44 -7.05
CA ILE A 96 11.14 3.40 -5.92
C ILE A 96 11.16 2.03 -5.27
N LEU A 97 11.09 0.96 -6.06
CA LEU A 97 11.16 -0.41 -5.55
C LEU A 97 12.47 -0.65 -4.79
N GLY A 98 13.62 -0.24 -5.35
CA GLY A 98 14.92 -0.38 -4.69
C GLY A 98 15.01 0.38 -3.36
N THR A 99 14.29 1.50 -3.23
CA THR A 99 14.21 2.25 -1.97
C THR A 99 13.24 1.56 -0.99
N ALA A 100 12.09 1.11 -1.47
CA ALA A 100 11.09 0.40 -0.67
C ALA A 100 11.64 -0.91 -0.08
N GLN A 101 12.48 -1.63 -0.82
CA GLN A 101 13.14 -2.87 -0.38
C GLN A 101 14.01 -2.70 0.86
N LYS A 102 14.47 -1.49 1.19
CA LYS A 102 15.20 -1.20 2.44
C LYS A 102 14.30 -1.37 3.68
N TYR A 103 12.99 -1.22 3.52
CA TYR A 103 12.00 -1.24 4.60
C TYR A 103 11.13 -2.49 4.61
N MET A 104 11.00 -3.18 3.47
CA MET A 104 10.16 -4.38 3.35
C MET A 104 10.65 -5.53 4.24
N GLY A 105 9.70 -6.25 4.83
CA GLY A 105 9.96 -7.52 5.49
C GLY A 105 10.04 -8.69 4.49
N THR A 106 10.29 -9.89 5.03
CA THR A 106 10.53 -11.09 4.21
C THR A 106 9.30 -11.47 3.38
N LYS A 107 8.11 -11.40 3.99
CA LYS A 107 6.87 -11.79 3.31
C LYS A 107 6.44 -10.77 2.28
N THR A 108 6.57 -9.48 2.57
CA THR A 108 6.29 -8.40 1.62
C THR A 108 7.21 -8.49 0.40
N ILE A 109 8.51 -8.76 0.58
CA ILE A 109 9.44 -8.99 -0.55
C ILE A 109 8.98 -10.17 -1.40
N GLN A 110 8.60 -11.29 -0.78
CA GLN A 110 8.15 -12.47 -1.51
C GLN A 110 6.93 -12.14 -2.37
N LEU A 111 5.90 -11.52 -1.79
CA LEU A 111 4.67 -11.18 -2.51
C LEU A 111 4.91 -10.15 -3.62
N GLN A 112 5.84 -9.21 -3.41
CA GLN A 112 6.20 -8.22 -4.43
C GLN A 112 6.86 -8.88 -5.65
N ILE A 113 7.76 -9.84 -5.42
CA ILE A 113 8.37 -10.64 -6.50
C ILE A 113 7.31 -11.47 -7.23
N GLU A 114 6.33 -12.03 -6.51
CA GLU A 114 5.22 -12.76 -7.11
C GLU A 114 4.34 -11.86 -7.98
N ALA A 115 4.06 -10.63 -7.53
CA ALA A 115 3.34 -9.62 -8.31
C ALA A 115 4.10 -9.23 -9.59
N ASP A 116 5.40 -8.95 -9.49
CA ASP A 116 6.23 -8.62 -10.66
C ASP A 116 6.32 -9.77 -11.68
N ARG A 117 6.38 -11.03 -11.20
CA ARG A 117 6.32 -12.22 -12.08
C ARG A 117 4.97 -12.33 -12.79
N ALA A 118 3.88 -12.12 -12.06
CA ALA A 118 2.54 -12.18 -12.64
C ALA A 118 2.34 -11.13 -13.76
N LEU A 119 3.01 -9.99 -13.64
CA LEU A 119 3.00 -8.91 -14.64
C LEU A 119 4.11 -9.01 -15.70
N GLY A 120 4.97 -10.04 -15.65
CA GLY A 120 6.05 -10.25 -16.62
C GLY A 120 7.17 -9.21 -16.55
N ARG A 121 7.40 -8.60 -15.38
CA ARG A 121 8.49 -7.62 -15.16
C ARG A 121 9.84 -8.28 -14.90
N ILE A 122 9.82 -9.55 -14.48
CA ILE A 122 10.99 -10.41 -14.20
C ILE A 122 10.76 -11.85 -14.64
#